data_AF-A0A9J7ZU61-F1
#
_entry.id   AF-A0A9J7ZU61-F1
#
_cell.length_a   1.000
_cell.length_b   1.000
_cell.length_c   1.000
_cell.angle_alpha   90.00
_cell.angle_beta   90.00
_cell.angle_gamma   90.00
#
_symmetry.space_group_name_H-M   'P 1'
#
loop_
_entity.id
_entity.type
_entity.pdbx_description
1 polymer ?
#
loop_
_entity_poly.entity_id
_entity_poly.type
_entity_poly.pdbx_seq_one_letter_code
_entity_poly.pdbx_strand_id
1 'polypeptide(L)'
;MDQLRGCFSRTTATSFKWQVEHPYACSGTMWEKDLDPNQDELLKYVLDKSRPSEELIIKQGQICLTREDFWSLGLSQCMESNIGNACLKIVEEAARRHGKNVHIVDLYAVPTWKDKNVDPVHCLPGNVRAKDIILFPAWSRQEDEADHYLLCVLFVAKREMLFLDSIRPDGFGGETYRTIFRHIATFIDPGSWTEKTGRDLECFPQQCSGNSCGIYMLMYALSTCTSCPLTFTEEEVPVIRQWWCIQLMESFCLEGHGQRFAHWTEEASQLLQGTIEPVFRVSKSTTTKQSPSKRVVVEEDTDKVQQPTIVRDLHTAWYWVQNHKDLFCGEVTEPAFLQMNSDDQQNALRKALGSEFPEAKDDFLFIFQFQDDMETFLSYCVDKQGLKVNAMFLNQ
;
A
#
# COMPACT_ATOMS: atom_id res chain seq x y z
N MET A 1 33.02 -48.17 -34.00
CA MET A 1 33.16 -49.16 -32.93
C MET A 1 33.77 -48.45 -31.74
N ASP A 2 33.05 -47.55 -31.07
CA ASP A 2 31.92 -47.80 -30.13
C ASP A 2 32.41 -48.57 -28.90
N GLN A 3 32.03 -48.29 -27.65
CA GLN A 3 31.24 -47.27 -26.94
C GLN A 3 31.36 -47.66 -25.45
N LEU A 4 30.93 -46.76 -24.56
CA LEU A 4 30.54 -46.91 -23.12
C LEU A 4 31.28 -45.83 -22.31
N ARG A 5 30.78 -44.59 -22.19
CA ARG A 5 29.66 -44.11 -21.35
C ARG A 5 29.69 -44.65 -19.91
N GLY A 6 30.01 -43.76 -18.97
CA GLY A 6 29.80 -43.91 -17.53
C GLY A 6 29.74 -42.52 -16.87
N CYS A 7 28.60 -42.20 -16.27
CA CYS A 7 28.16 -40.88 -15.82
C CYS A 7 29.08 -40.14 -14.83
N PHE A 8 29.37 -38.87 -15.14
CA PHE A 8 29.45 -37.81 -14.13
C PHE A 8 28.47 -36.70 -14.54
N SER A 9 27.25 -36.76 -14.04
CA SER A 9 26.30 -35.66 -14.13
C SER A 9 26.73 -34.58 -13.13
N ARG A 10 27.32 -33.50 -13.65
CA ARG A 10 27.34 -32.19 -12.97
C ARG A 10 25.90 -31.73 -12.83
N THR A 11 25.33 -31.85 -11.64
CA THR A 11 24.14 -31.06 -11.28
C THR A 11 24.63 -29.65 -10.99
N THR A 12 24.69 -28.81 -12.03
CA THR A 12 24.69 -27.37 -11.86
C THR A 12 23.36 -27.00 -11.21
N ALA A 13 23.38 -26.77 -9.89
CA ALA A 13 22.30 -26.10 -9.21
C ALA A 13 22.23 -24.69 -9.80
N THR A 14 21.33 -24.51 -10.76
CA THR A 14 20.87 -23.21 -11.22
C THR A 14 20.22 -22.53 -10.02
N SER A 15 21.02 -21.70 -9.32
CA SER A 15 20.52 -20.65 -8.46
C SER A 15 19.64 -19.76 -9.32
N PHE A 16 18.33 -20.03 -9.33
CA PHE A 16 17.33 -19.10 -9.82
C PHE A 16 17.43 -17.85 -8.95
N LYS A 17 18.23 -16.89 -9.41
CA LYS A 17 18.17 -15.50 -8.94
C LYS A 17 16.81 -14.99 -9.36
N TRP A 18 15.86 -15.00 -8.43
CA TRP A 18 14.71 -14.11 -8.50
C TRP A 18 15.21 -12.68 -8.26
N GLN A 19 15.79 -12.07 -9.30
CA GLN A 19 15.87 -10.61 -9.38
C GLN A 19 14.48 -10.11 -9.75
N VAL A 20 13.60 -10.05 -8.74
CA VAL A 20 12.40 -9.23 -8.86
C VAL A 20 12.88 -7.80 -8.64
N GLU A 21 13.03 -7.02 -9.72
CA GLU A 21 13.12 -5.56 -9.64
C GLU A 21 11.79 -5.06 -9.07
N HIS A 22 11.71 -5.02 -7.74
CA HIS A 22 10.58 -4.50 -7.02
C HIS A 22 11.00 -3.18 -6.35
N PRO A 23 10.15 -2.14 -6.23
CA PRO A 23 10.46 -0.93 -5.47
C PRO A 23 10.80 -1.14 -3.97
N TYR A 24 10.81 -2.38 -3.49
CA TYR A 24 11.18 -2.77 -2.12
C TYR A 24 12.36 -3.77 -2.06
N ALA A 25 12.90 -4.19 -3.21
CA ALA A 25 14.01 -5.14 -3.31
C ALA A 25 15.34 -4.37 -3.44
N CYS A 26 16.26 -4.58 -2.50
CA CYS A 26 17.54 -3.88 -2.48
C CYS A 26 18.50 -4.34 -3.59
N SER A 27 18.86 -3.41 -4.47
CA SER A 27 20.25 -3.22 -4.90
C SER A 27 20.45 -1.75 -5.28
N GLY A 28 20.98 -0.96 -4.36
CA GLY A 28 21.12 0.51 -4.51
C GLY A 28 20.04 1.29 -3.76
N THR A 29 20.44 2.45 -3.26
CA THR A 29 19.69 3.49 -2.53
C THR A 29 18.30 3.73 -3.14
N MET A 30 17.28 3.09 -2.57
CA MET A 30 15.90 3.09 -3.10
C MET A 30 15.26 4.49 -3.15
N TRP A 31 15.80 5.42 -2.35
CA TRP A 31 15.39 6.82 -2.22
C TRP A 31 16.27 7.79 -3.03
N GLU A 32 17.34 7.33 -3.67
CA GLU A 32 18.19 8.18 -4.55
C GLU A 32 17.73 8.17 -6.02
N LYS A 33 16.60 7.53 -6.34
CA LYS A 33 16.02 7.68 -7.67
C LYS A 33 15.51 9.10 -7.85
N ASP A 34 15.89 9.73 -8.96
CA ASP A 34 15.31 11.01 -9.37
C ASP A 34 13.78 10.89 -9.35
N LEU A 35 13.15 11.74 -8.56
CA LEU A 35 11.69 11.86 -8.57
C LEU A 35 11.29 12.29 -9.97
N ASP A 36 10.30 11.62 -10.56
CA ASP A 36 9.74 12.12 -11.79
C ASP A 36 8.97 13.43 -11.52
N PRO A 37 8.72 14.27 -12.54
CA PRO A 37 8.12 15.59 -12.34
C PRO A 37 6.78 15.57 -11.59
N ASN A 38 5.98 14.53 -11.81
CA ASN A 38 4.68 14.40 -11.17
C ASN A 38 4.83 14.00 -9.68
N GLN A 39 5.80 13.14 -9.35
CA GLN A 39 6.15 12.84 -7.95
C GLN A 39 6.62 14.10 -7.21
N ASP A 40 7.45 14.92 -7.86
CA ASP A 40 7.94 16.18 -7.29
C ASP A 40 6.81 17.21 -7.07
N GLU A 41 5.94 17.41 -8.06
CA GLU A 41 4.76 18.28 -7.92
C GLU A 41 3.81 17.79 -6.83
N LEU A 42 3.59 16.48 -6.75
CA LEU A 42 2.76 15.87 -5.72
C LEU A 42 3.32 16.07 -4.32
N LEU A 43 4.63 15.91 -4.14
CA LEU A 43 5.31 16.19 -2.88
C LEU A 43 5.22 17.67 -2.50
N LYS A 44 5.50 18.56 -3.45
CA LYS A 44 5.37 20.01 -3.25
C LYS A 44 3.95 20.37 -2.81
N TYR A 45 2.95 19.80 -3.47
CA TYR A 45 1.56 20.00 -3.13
C TYR A 45 1.27 19.52 -1.71
N VAL A 46 1.62 18.27 -1.37
CA VAL A 46 1.28 17.65 -0.09
C VAL A 46 2.02 18.30 1.09
N LEU A 47 3.27 18.70 0.90
CA LEU A 47 4.12 19.26 1.94
C LEU A 47 4.02 20.80 2.08
N ASP A 48 3.14 21.44 1.30
CA ASP A 48 2.90 22.89 1.36
C ASP A 48 2.18 23.29 2.67
N LYS A 49 2.90 24.02 3.54
CA LYS A 49 2.37 24.54 4.81
C LYS A 49 1.41 25.72 4.67
N SER A 50 1.27 26.30 3.48
CA SER A 50 0.29 27.36 3.22
C SER A 50 -1.12 26.82 2.96
N ARG A 51 -1.25 25.52 2.71
CA ARG A 51 -2.51 24.83 2.46
C ARG A 51 -3.16 24.29 3.74
N PRO A 52 -4.48 24.02 3.74
CA PRO A 52 -5.20 23.54 4.93
C PRO A 52 -4.65 22.22 5.48
N SER A 53 -4.35 22.17 6.79
CA SER A 53 -3.86 20.99 7.52
C SER A 53 -4.82 19.80 7.48
N GLU A 54 -6.12 20.08 7.56
CA GLU A 54 -7.17 19.08 7.69
C GLU A 54 -7.58 18.45 6.35
N GLU A 55 -6.99 18.92 5.25
CA GLU A 55 -7.29 18.38 3.93
C GLU A 55 -6.98 16.89 3.87
N LEU A 56 -7.96 16.10 3.43
CA LEU A 56 -7.83 14.65 3.31
C LEU A 56 -7.02 14.28 2.07
N ILE A 57 -5.89 13.58 2.27
CA ILE A 57 -4.95 13.20 1.20
C ILE A 57 -5.12 11.72 0.81
N ILE A 58 -5.37 10.84 1.79
CA ILE A 58 -5.59 9.40 1.59
C ILE A 58 -6.78 8.92 2.42
N LYS A 59 -7.63 8.07 1.83
CA LYS A 59 -8.75 7.39 2.49
C LYS A 59 -8.99 6.03 1.85
N GLN A 60 -8.52 4.96 2.49
CA GLN A 60 -8.71 3.60 1.99
C GLN A 60 -9.03 2.65 3.14
N GLY A 61 -10.26 2.13 3.15
CA GLY A 61 -10.81 1.39 4.28
C GLY A 61 -10.66 2.17 5.57
N GLN A 62 -9.87 1.64 6.49
CA GLN A 62 -9.59 2.25 7.80
C GLN A 62 -8.44 3.28 7.78
N ILE A 63 -7.68 3.39 6.69
CA ILE A 63 -6.62 4.41 6.56
C ILE A 63 -7.29 5.74 6.22
N CYS A 64 -6.95 6.78 6.97
CA CYS A 64 -7.42 8.15 6.76
C CYS A 64 -6.29 9.10 7.12
N LEU A 65 -5.68 9.74 6.13
CA LEU A 65 -4.52 10.62 6.33
C LEU A 65 -4.81 12.03 5.81
N THR A 66 -4.58 13.02 6.65
CA THR A 66 -4.69 14.44 6.31
C THR A 66 -3.36 15.00 5.81
N ARG A 67 -3.34 16.25 5.39
CA ARG A 67 -2.11 16.95 5.02
C ARG A 67 -1.15 17.08 6.22
N GLU A 68 -1.68 17.33 7.40
CA GLU A 68 -0.90 17.42 8.64
C GLU A 68 -0.16 16.10 8.94
N ASP A 69 -0.81 14.96 8.71
CA ASP A 69 -0.16 13.65 8.81
C ASP A 69 1.10 13.61 7.91
N PHE A 70 0.99 14.05 6.66
CA PHE A 70 2.11 14.11 5.73
C PHE A 70 3.20 15.11 6.13
N TRP A 71 2.85 16.21 6.79
CA TRP A 71 3.84 17.14 7.33
C TRP A 71 4.68 16.50 8.46
N SER A 72 4.07 15.64 9.27
CA SER A 72 4.76 14.90 10.35
C SER A 72 5.79 13.90 9.80
N LEU A 73 5.51 13.34 8.61
CA LEU A 73 6.37 12.38 7.94
C LEU A 73 7.41 13.06 7.04
N GLY A 74 6.96 13.87 6.09
CA GLY A 74 7.76 14.40 4.98
C GLY A 74 8.62 15.61 5.31
N LEU A 75 8.31 16.34 6.38
CA LEU A 75 9.11 17.48 6.85
C LEU A 75 9.95 17.08 8.07
N SER A 76 10.85 17.96 8.50
CA SER A 76 11.68 17.76 9.70
C SER A 76 10.88 17.91 11.00
N GLN A 77 9.90 17.02 11.20
CA GLN A 77 8.99 16.95 12.35
C GLN A 77 8.97 15.52 12.91
N CYS A 78 8.48 15.38 14.15
CA CYS A 78 8.19 14.07 14.73
C CYS A 78 7.04 13.41 13.97
N MET A 79 7.21 12.13 13.62
CA MET A 79 6.21 11.38 12.87
C MET A 79 5.02 11.03 13.76
N GLU A 80 3.81 11.29 13.27
CA GLU A 80 2.59 10.88 13.98
C GLU A 80 2.29 9.38 13.82
N SER A 81 1.64 8.80 14.82
CA SER A 81 1.34 7.36 14.82
C SER A 81 0.36 6.94 13.71
N ASN A 82 -0.57 7.81 13.31
CA ASN A 82 -1.55 7.52 12.26
C ASN A 82 -0.86 7.24 10.91
N ILE A 83 0.00 8.17 10.47
CA ILE A 83 0.78 7.99 9.24
C ILE A 83 1.85 6.91 9.37
N GLY A 84 2.44 6.75 10.57
CA GLY A 84 3.35 5.64 10.86
C GLY A 84 2.70 4.27 10.64
N ASN A 85 1.46 4.09 11.10
CA ASN A 85 0.70 2.85 10.90
C ASN A 85 0.41 2.60 9.42
N ALA A 86 0.15 3.65 8.63
CA ALA A 86 0.00 3.50 7.19
C ALA A 86 1.31 3.07 6.50
N CYS A 87 2.46 3.61 6.92
CA CYS A 87 3.76 3.16 6.42
C CYS A 87 4.05 1.70 6.80
N LEU A 88 3.70 1.28 8.02
CA LEU A 88 3.86 -0.11 8.46
C LEU A 88 3.01 -1.11 7.65
N LYS A 89 1.85 -0.69 7.11
CA LYS A 89 1.09 -1.53 6.15
C LYS A 89 1.85 -1.76 4.84
N ILE A 90 2.61 -0.76 4.38
CA ILE A 90 3.50 -0.93 3.22
C ILE A 90 4.64 -1.90 3.57
N VAL A 91 5.18 -1.83 4.79
CA VAL A 91 6.19 -2.79 5.27
C VAL A 91 5.65 -4.22 5.29
N GLU A 92 4.43 -4.43 5.78
CA GLU A 92 3.78 -5.75 5.79
C GLU A 92 3.60 -6.31 4.37
N GLU A 93 3.15 -5.47 3.43
CA GLU A 93 3.03 -5.85 2.01
C GLU A 93 4.41 -6.14 1.38
N ALA A 94 5.43 -5.35 1.70
CA ALA A 94 6.80 -5.60 1.25
C ALA A 94 7.32 -6.95 1.79
N ALA A 95 7.06 -7.27 3.06
CA ALA A 95 7.44 -8.55 3.66
C ALA A 95 6.75 -9.73 2.98
N ARG A 96 5.44 -9.60 2.71
CA ARG A 96 4.64 -10.59 2.00
C ARG A 96 5.20 -10.87 0.61
N ARG A 97 5.63 -9.84 -0.12
CA ARG A 97 6.29 -9.98 -1.43
C ARG A 97 7.65 -10.68 -1.36
N HIS A 98 8.33 -10.60 -0.22
CA HIS A 98 9.55 -11.36 0.07
C HIS A 98 9.26 -12.76 0.67
N GLY A 99 8.01 -13.22 0.63
CA GLY A 99 7.61 -14.55 1.09
C GLY A 99 7.64 -14.71 2.62
N LYS A 100 7.60 -13.61 3.37
CA LYS A 100 7.58 -13.63 4.85
C LYS A 100 6.20 -13.35 5.39
N ASN A 101 5.79 -14.13 6.38
CA ASN A 101 4.57 -13.96 7.14
C ASN A 101 4.82 -13.09 8.37
N VAL A 102 4.58 -11.79 8.24
CA VAL A 102 4.85 -10.81 9.29
C VAL A 102 3.57 -10.44 10.05
N HIS A 103 3.72 -10.01 11.30
CA HIS A 103 2.70 -9.27 12.02
C HIS A 103 3.32 -8.01 12.61
N ILE A 104 2.68 -6.86 12.38
CA ILE A 104 3.11 -5.58 12.95
C ILE A 104 1.99 -5.10 13.85
N VAL A 105 2.33 -4.84 15.11
CA VAL A 105 1.36 -4.32 16.08
C VAL A 105 1.15 -2.82 15.85
N ASP A 106 -0.10 -2.38 16.01
CA ASP A 106 -0.48 -0.99 15.85
C ASP A 106 0.27 -0.07 16.83
N LEU A 107 0.77 1.07 16.32
CA LEU A 107 1.48 2.10 17.09
C LEU A 107 0.67 2.65 18.27
N TYR A 108 -0.67 2.61 18.21
CA TYR A 108 -1.54 3.00 19.32
C TYR A 108 -1.77 1.88 20.33
N ALA A 109 -1.57 0.62 19.97
CA ALA A 109 -1.80 -0.52 20.85
C ALA A 109 -0.65 -0.73 21.84
N VAL A 110 0.60 -0.81 21.34
CA VAL A 110 1.79 -1.08 22.18
C VAL A 110 1.94 -0.13 23.38
N PRO A 111 1.67 1.18 23.26
CA PRO A 111 1.73 2.12 24.39
C PRO A 111 0.83 1.76 25.56
N THR A 112 -0.33 1.15 25.28
CA THR A 112 -1.32 0.77 26.30
C THR A 112 -0.83 -0.38 27.18
N TRP A 113 0.16 -1.14 26.73
CA TRP A 113 0.67 -2.33 27.42
C TRP A 113 1.48 -2.03 28.68
N LYS A 114 1.82 -0.75 28.92
CA LYS A 114 2.38 -0.31 30.19
C LYS A 114 1.34 -0.27 31.31
N ASP A 115 0.05 -0.27 30.97
CA ASP A 115 -1.04 -0.38 31.94
C ASP A 115 -1.11 -1.83 32.46
N LYS A 116 -1.14 -1.99 33.78
CA LYS A 116 -1.20 -3.28 34.46
C LYS A 116 -2.48 -4.06 34.17
N ASN A 117 -3.52 -3.40 33.67
CA ASN A 117 -4.81 -4.02 33.36
C ASN A 117 -4.89 -4.57 31.94
N VAL A 118 -3.89 -4.30 31.09
CA VAL A 118 -3.84 -4.80 29.72
C VAL A 118 -2.92 -6.01 29.69
N ASP A 119 -3.44 -7.15 29.24
CA ASP A 119 -2.61 -8.30 28.88
C ASP A 119 -2.20 -8.18 27.40
N PRO A 120 -0.91 -7.91 27.11
CA PRO A 120 -0.42 -7.73 25.75
C PRO A 120 -0.65 -8.94 24.85
N VAL A 121 -0.72 -10.15 25.42
CA VAL A 121 -0.94 -11.39 24.68
C VAL A 121 -2.33 -11.42 24.05
N HIS A 122 -3.34 -10.85 24.71
CA HIS A 122 -4.71 -10.76 24.20
C HIS A 122 -4.85 -9.75 23.05
N CYS A 123 -3.87 -8.86 22.85
CA CYS A 123 -3.83 -7.94 21.71
C CYS A 123 -3.24 -8.58 20.44
N LEU A 124 -2.73 -9.81 20.51
CA LEU A 124 -2.10 -10.50 19.39
C LEU A 124 -3.11 -11.39 18.63
N PRO A 125 -2.93 -11.59 17.32
CA PRO A 125 -3.80 -12.47 16.55
C PRO A 125 -3.63 -13.94 16.97
N GLY A 126 -4.71 -14.73 16.86
CA GLY A 126 -4.70 -16.15 17.27
C GLY A 126 -3.66 -17.02 16.55
N ASN A 127 -3.19 -16.60 15.37
CA ASN A 127 -2.15 -17.26 14.60
C ASN A 127 -0.75 -16.65 14.79
N VAL A 128 -0.50 -15.85 15.85
CA VAL A 128 0.78 -15.16 16.09
C VAL A 128 1.97 -16.12 16.11
N ARG A 129 1.79 -17.36 16.59
CA ARG A 129 2.82 -18.40 16.61
C ARG A 129 3.28 -18.88 15.24
N ALA A 130 2.48 -18.64 14.19
CA ALA A 130 2.79 -19.03 12.82
C ALA A 130 3.49 -17.90 12.03
N LYS A 131 3.78 -16.75 12.67
CA LYS A 131 4.47 -15.62 12.05
C LYS A 131 5.98 -15.87 12.02
N ASP A 132 6.62 -15.45 10.94
CA ASP A 132 8.08 -15.48 10.81
C ASP A 132 8.72 -14.34 11.62
N ILE A 133 8.09 -13.17 11.55
CA ILE A 133 8.55 -11.93 12.18
C ILE A 133 7.38 -11.23 12.86
N ILE A 134 7.59 -10.72 14.07
CA ILE A 134 6.61 -9.89 14.79
C ILE A 134 7.29 -8.59 15.20
N LEU A 135 6.66 -7.46 14.90
CA LEU A 135 7.19 -6.12 15.15
C LEU A 135 6.33 -5.42 16.20
N PHE A 136 7.00 -4.86 17.22
CA PHE A 136 6.39 -4.03 18.25
C PHE A 136 6.99 -2.63 18.18
N PRO A 137 6.35 -1.71 17.44
CA PRO A 137 6.72 -0.30 17.50
C PRO A 137 6.30 0.26 18.85
N ALA A 138 7.24 0.87 19.56
CA ALA A 138 7.03 1.40 20.90
C ALA A 138 7.51 2.86 20.96
N TRP A 139 7.26 3.54 22.08
CA TRP A 139 7.88 4.84 22.35
C TRP A 139 8.28 4.98 23.81
N SER A 140 9.49 5.49 24.04
CA SER A 140 9.96 5.84 25.36
C SER A 140 9.47 7.22 25.76
N ARG A 141 8.91 7.30 26.97
CA ARG A 141 8.76 8.54 27.75
C ARG A 141 9.70 8.40 28.92
N GLN A 142 10.81 9.13 28.91
CA GLN A 142 11.65 9.24 30.09
C GLN A 142 11.45 10.61 30.71
N GLU A 143 11.52 10.71 32.03
CA GLU A 143 11.58 12.01 32.69
C GLU A 143 12.79 12.78 32.13
N ASP A 144 12.56 14.01 31.69
CA ASP A 144 13.54 14.92 31.09
C ASP A 144 14.12 14.56 29.69
N GLU A 145 13.65 13.49 29.04
CA GLU A 145 13.97 13.22 27.62
C GLU A 145 12.74 13.37 26.73
N ALA A 146 12.95 13.80 25.48
CA ALA A 146 11.89 13.86 24.48
C ALA A 146 11.37 12.46 24.15
N ASP A 147 10.06 12.37 23.89
CA ASP A 147 9.43 11.13 23.45
C ASP A 147 10.09 10.62 22.15
N HIS A 148 10.36 9.32 22.10
CA HIS A 148 11.15 8.73 21.03
C HIS A 148 10.65 7.34 20.63
N TYR A 149 10.53 7.08 19.33
CA TYR A 149 10.13 5.77 18.81
C TYR A 149 11.24 4.72 18.92
N LEU A 150 10.82 3.51 19.27
CA LEU A 150 11.65 2.33 19.45
C LEU A 150 11.04 1.18 18.64
N LEU A 151 11.83 0.18 18.26
CA LEU A 151 11.32 -1.01 17.58
C LEU A 151 11.85 -2.29 18.19
N CYS A 152 10.96 -3.14 18.69
CA CYS A 152 11.31 -4.52 19.01
C CYS A 152 10.91 -5.44 17.84
N VAL A 153 11.79 -6.37 17.48
CA VAL A 153 11.56 -7.34 16.40
C VAL A 153 11.80 -8.75 16.94
N LEU A 154 10.79 -9.62 16.83
CA LEU A 154 10.93 -11.05 17.10
C LEU A 154 11.11 -11.82 15.80
N PHE A 155 12.20 -12.58 15.69
CA PHE A 155 12.36 -13.63 14.69
C PHE A 155 12.00 -14.97 15.32
N VAL A 156 10.76 -15.42 15.08
CA VAL A 156 10.16 -16.55 15.82
C VAL A 156 10.97 -17.83 15.63
N ALA A 157 11.25 -18.21 14.38
CA ALA A 157 12.00 -19.43 14.08
C ALA A 157 13.45 -19.43 14.60
N LYS A 158 14.05 -18.24 14.75
CA LYS A 158 15.42 -18.08 15.26
C LYS A 158 15.48 -17.93 16.78
N ARG A 159 14.34 -17.76 17.45
CA ARG A 159 14.24 -17.34 18.86
C ARG A 159 15.15 -16.15 19.15
N GLU A 160 15.13 -15.16 18.26
CA GLU A 160 15.94 -13.96 18.36
C GLU A 160 15.04 -12.73 18.53
N MET A 161 15.43 -11.84 19.44
CA MET A 161 14.76 -10.58 19.72
C MET A 161 15.73 -9.43 19.52
N LEU A 162 15.38 -8.48 18.66
CA LEU A 162 16.12 -7.24 18.46
C LEU A 162 15.43 -6.11 19.21
N PHE A 163 16.20 -5.37 20.00
CA PHE A 163 15.79 -4.12 20.62
C PHE A 163 16.50 -2.95 19.92
N LEU A 164 15.78 -2.24 19.07
CA LEU A 164 16.35 -1.20 18.22
C LEU A 164 15.93 0.18 18.73
N ASP A 165 16.93 0.96 19.10
CA ASP A 165 16.82 2.34 19.57
C ASP A 165 17.86 3.17 18.81
N SER A 166 17.36 4.11 18.03
CA SER A 166 18.16 4.91 17.11
C SER A 166 18.98 6.00 17.78
N ILE A 167 18.71 6.31 19.06
CA ILE A 167 19.53 7.22 19.88
C ILE A 167 20.49 6.42 20.77
N ARG A 168 20.04 5.30 21.33
CA ARG A 168 20.82 4.46 22.24
C ARG A 168 21.03 3.07 21.64
N PRO A 169 22.13 2.80 20.92
CA PRO A 169 22.32 1.54 20.20
C PRO A 169 22.43 0.31 21.12
N ASP A 170 22.73 0.48 22.40
CA ASP A 170 22.71 -0.53 23.46
C ASP A 170 21.44 -0.51 24.32
N GLY A 171 20.59 0.50 24.13
CA GLY A 171 19.41 0.78 24.93
C GLY A 171 18.11 0.25 24.32
N PHE A 172 16.99 0.64 24.95
CA PHE A 172 15.64 0.49 24.39
C PHE A 172 14.66 1.38 25.16
N GLY A 173 15.01 2.66 25.35
CA GLY A 173 14.34 3.50 26.36
C GLY A 173 14.50 2.94 27.77
N GLY A 174 13.60 2.06 28.23
CA GLY A 174 13.62 1.47 29.57
C GLY A 174 13.22 -0.01 29.63
N GLU A 175 13.28 -0.58 30.84
CA GLU A 175 13.14 -2.04 31.06
C GLU A 175 11.69 -2.55 30.95
N THR A 176 10.70 -1.67 31.07
CA THR A 176 9.28 -2.05 31.07
C THR A 176 8.88 -2.76 29.78
N TYR A 177 9.20 -2.19 28.61
CA TYR A 177 8.88 -2.84 27.33
C TYR A 177 9.71 -4.10 27.10
N ARG A 178 10.98 -4.13 27.53
CA ARG A 178 11.81 -5.34 27.45
C ARG A 178 11.15 -6.48 28.21
N THR A 179 10.64 -6.22 29.40
CA THR A 179 9.92 -7.20 30.22
C THR A 179 8.63 -7.66 29.52
N ILE A 180 7.83 -6.74 28.98
CA ILE A 180 6.61 -7.05 28.24
C ILE A 180 6.91 -7.92 27.01
N PHE A 181 7.89 -7.54 26.20
CA PHE A 181 8.20 -8.26 24.96
C PHE A 181 8.84 -9.63 25.22
N ARG A 182 9.64 -9.78 26.30
CA ARG A 182 10.12 -11.09 26.77
C ARG A 182 8.97 -12.00 27.20
N HIS A 183 7.97 -11.44 27.89
CA HIS A 183 6.78 -12.19 28.28
C HIS A 183 6.02 -12.70 27.05
N ILE A 184 5.77 -11.81 26.07
CA ILE A 184 5.14 -12.17 24.79
C ILE A 184 5.95 -13.23 24.04
N ALA A 185 7.27 -13.08 23.94
CA ALA A 185 8.15 -14.03 23.26
C ALA A 185 8.08 -15.42 23.91
N THR A 186 8.07 -15.47 25.25
CA THR A 186 7.92 -16.72 26.02
C THR A 186 6.54 -17.36 25.79
N PHE A 187 5.48 -16.56 25.63
CA PHE A 187 4.14 -17.05 25.29
C PHE A 187 4.07 -17.62 23.86
N ILE A 188 4.75 -16.98 22.90
CA ILE A 188 4.78 -17.39 21.50
C ILE A 188 5.51 -18.73 21.37
N ASP A 189 6.75 -18.78 21.84
CA ASP A 189 7.59 -19.98 21.80
C ASP A 189 8.39 -20.10 23.11
N PRO A 190 7.97 -20.99 24.04
CA PRO A 190 8.65 -21.19 25.31
C PRO A 190 10.10 -21.62 25.14
N GLY A 191 10.99 -21.00 25.93
CA GLY A 191 12.41 -21.34 25.98
C GLY A 191 13.29 -20.10 26.01
N SER A 192 14.58 -20.30 25.82
CA SER A 192 15.56 -19.22 25.77
C SER A 192 15.50 -18.47 24.45
N TRP A 193 15.47 -17.15 24.52
CA TRP A 193 15.57 -16.24 23.39
C TRP A 193 16.91 -15.51 23.43
N THR A 194 17.54 -15.35 22.27
CA THR A 194 18.73 -14.51 22.12
C THR A 194 18.30 -13.06 21.95
N GLU A 195 18.80 -12.18 22.82
CA GLU A 195 18.57 -10.75 22.73
C GLU A 195 19.75 -10.05 22.08
N LYS A 196 19.45 -9.12 21.19
CA LYS A 196 20.42 -8.24 20.55
C LYS A 196 19.90 -6.81 20.53
N THR A 197 20.83 -5.89 20.35
CA THR A 197 20.59 -4.46 20.26
C THR A 197 21.15 -3.90 18.96
N GLY A 198 20.98 -2.60 18.70
CA GLY A 198 21.61 -1.94 17.55
C GLY A 198 23.13 -2.14 17.50
N ARG A 199 23.80 -2.25 18.67
CA ARG A 199 25.25 -2.49 18.75
C ARG A 199 25.70 -3.84 18.17
N ASP A 200 24.82 -4.84 18.17
CA ASP A 200 25.10 -6.16 17.63
C ASP A 200 24.91 -6.23 16.10
N LEU A 201 24.41 -5.14 15.49
CA LEU A 201 24.21 -5.03 14.06
C LEU A 201 25.36 -4.25 13.41
N GLU A 202 25.87 -4.79 12.31
CA GLU A 202 26.88 -4.12 11.49
C GLU A 202 26.28 -2.85 10.87
N CYS A 203 27.02 -1.73 10.97
CA CYS A 203 26.63 -0.44 10.41
C CYS A 203 25.25 0.09 10.87
N PHE A 204 24.85 -0.14 12.13
CA PHE A 204 23.57 0.33 12.66
C PHE A 204 23.40 1.86 12.55
N PRO A 205 22.44 2.34 11.72
CA PRO A 205 22.19 3.78 11.58
C PRO A 205 21.65 4.36 12.87
N GLN A 206 22.22 5.48 13.31
CA GLN A 206 21.80 6.21 14.51
C GLN A 206 21.49 7.65 14.15
N GLN A 207 20.66 8.31 14.94
CA GLN A 207 20.41 9.74 14.80
C GLN A 207 21.00 10.52 15.96
N CYS A 208 21.37 11.77 15.66
CA CYS A 208 21.85 12.71 16.66
C CYS A 208 20.72 13.62 17.19
N SER A 209 19.57 13.64 16.52
CA SER A 209 18.38 14.43 16.91
C SER A 209 17.22 13.53 17.33
N GLY A 210 16.25 14.01 18.11
CA GLY A 210 15.07 13.21 18.48
C GLY A 210 14.01 13.09 17.39
N ASN A 211 14.04 13.99 16.40
CA ASN A 211 12.90 14.26 15.53
C ASN A 211 12.69 13.20 14.43
N SER A 212 13.68 12.35 14.15
CA SER A 212 13.64 11.37 13.05
C SER A 212 13.41 9.94 13.50
N CYS A 213 13.14 9.71 14.78
CA CYS A 213 12.94 8.38 15.37
C CYS A 213 11.88 7.52 14.71
N GLY A 214 10.76 8.13 14.31
CA GLY A 214 9.74 7.44 13.52
C GLY A 214 10.30 6.92 12.20
N ILE A 215 11.14 7.71 11.52
CA ILE A 215 11.75 7.34 10.24
C ILE A 215 12.75 6.21 10.41
N TYR A 216 13.62 6.27 11.42
CA TYR A 216 14.55 5.18 11.73
C TYR A 216 13.79 3.90 12.08
N MET A 217 12.73 3.99 12.89
CA MET A 217 11.85 2.87 13.22
C MET A 217 11.23 2.25 11.95
N LEU A 218 10.71 3.06 11.03
CA LEU A 218 10.18 2.57 9.74
C LEU A 218 11.24 1.88 8.89
N MET A 219 12.45 2.44 8.83
CA MET A 219 13.55 1.85 8.06
C MET A 219 14.08 0.55 8.68
N TYR A 220 14.13 0.45 10.01
CA TYR A 220 14.43 -0.78 10.71
C TYR A 220 13.36 -1.86 10.45
N ALA A 221 12.08 -1.47 10.52
CA ALA A 221 10.97 -2.36 10.23
C ALA A 221 11.05 -2.88 8.79
N LEU A 222 11.24 -1.99 7.82
CA LEU A 222 11.37 -2.35 6.41
C LEU A 222 12.55 -3.30 6.20
N SER A 223 13.74 -2.95 6.67
CA SER A 223 14.97 -3.72 6.45
C SER A 223 14.92 -5.12 7.07
N THR A 224 14.41 -5.24 8.30
CA THR A 224 14.24 -6.55 8.95
C THR A 224 13.18 -7.40 8.24
N CYS A 225 12.07 -6.78 7.82
CA CYS A 225 11.00 -7.44 7.10
C CYS A 225 11.40 -7.88 5.69
N THR A 226 12.31 -7.17 5.01
CA THR A 226 12.77 -7.55 3.65
C THR A 226 14.11 -8.30 3.67
N SER A 227 14.75 -8.45 4.84
CA SER A 227 16.13 -8.95 4.95
C SER A 227 17.15 -8.11 4.17
N CYS A 228 16.85 -6.82 4.01
CA CYS A 228 17.78 -5.85 3.45
C CYS A 228 18.75 -5.34 4.53
N PRO A 229 19.99 -5.01 4.17
CA PRO A 229 20.94 -4.40 5.08
C PRO A 229 20.53 -2.95 5.41
N LEU A 230 20.88 -2.50 6.61
CA LEU A 230 20.67 -1.12 7.05
C LEU A 230 21.83 -0.25 6.53
N THR A 231 21.67 0.33 5.34
CA THR A 231 22.75 1.07 4.66
C THR A 231 22.51 2.57 4.52
N PHE A 232 21.51 3.12 5.21
CA PHE A 232 21.22 4.56 5.16
C PHE A 232 21.95 5.33 6.26
N THR A 233 22.11 6.63 6.04
CA THR A 233 22.77 7.60 6.92
C THR A 233 21.80 8.69 7.35
N GLU A 234 22.18 9.47 8.38
CA GLU A 234 21.37 10.60 8.85
C GLU A 234 21.20 11.68 7.76
N GLU A 235 22.18 11.84 6.86
CA GLU A 235 22.13 12.80 5.75
C GLU A 235 21.03 12.48 4.73
N GLU A 236 20.68 11.20 4.58
CA GLU A 236 19.65 10.75 3.62
C GLU A 236 18.24 10.82 4.21
N VAL A 237 18.09 10.99 5.52
CA VAL A 237 16.80 11.02 6.22
C VAL A 237 15.80 12.00 5.61
N PRO A 238 16.16 13.24 5.22
CA PRO A 238 15.23 14.15 4.56
C PRO A 238 14.64 13.60 3.26
N VAL A 239 15.45 12.90 2.45
CA VAL A 239 14.98 12.29 1.20
C VAL A 239 14.16 11.03 1.49
N ILE A 240 14.55 10.24 2.50
CA ILE A 240 13.77 9.07 2.96
C ILE A 240 12.38 9.47 3.44
N ARG A 241 12.25 10.61 4.13
CA ARG A 241 10.96 11.18 4.56
C ARG A 241 10.04 11.43 3.37
N GLN A 242 10.55 12.11 2.35
CA GLN A 242 9.80 12.38 1.11
C GLN A 242 9.47 11.08 0.36
N TRP A 243 10.40 10.14 0.32
CA TRP A 243 10.18 8.82 -0.27
C TRP A 243 9.01 8.09 0.40
N TRP A 244 8.92 8.08 1.72
CA TRP A 244 7.77 7.49 2.43
C TRP A 244 6.45 8.16 2.06
N CYS A 245 6.42 9.50 1.92
CA CYS A 245 5.23 10.20 1.44
C CYS A 245 4.80 9.71 0.05
N ILE A 246 5.75 9.58 -0.89
CA ILE A 246 5.48 9.01 -2.22
C ILE A 246 4.94 7.59 -2.10
N GLN A 247 5.58 6.73 -1.30
CA GLN A 247 5.14 5.35 -1.12
C GLN A 247 3.69 5.26 -0.65
N LEU A 248 3.27 6.12 0.28
CA LEU A 248 1.88 6.19 0.74
C LEU A 248 0.94 6.60 -0.38
N MET A 249 1.26 7.66 -1.12
CA MET A 249 0.40 8.20 -2.18
C MET A 249 0.28 7.27 -3.40
N GLU A 250 1.30 6.45 -3.66
CA GLU A 250 1.31 5.43 -4.72
C GLU A 250 0.65 4.11 -4.28
N SER A 251 0.66 3.82 -2.98
CA SER A 251 0.15 2.55 -2.44
C SER A 251 -1.32 2.63 -2.04
N PHE A 252 -1.80 3.80 -1.64
CA PHE A 252 -3.16 3.97 -1.13
C PHE A 252 -3.98 4.98 -1.95
N CYS A 253 -5.26 4.66 -2.11
CA CYS A 253 -6.21 5.47 -2.88
C CYS A 253 -7.13 6.28 -1.97
N LEU A 254 -7.87 7.23 -2.56
CA LEU A 254 -9.08 7.81 -1.99
C LEU A 254 -10.26 6.96 -2.49
N GLU A 255 -10.77 6.04 -1.68
CA GLU A 255 -11.99 5.28 -1.99
C GLU A 255 -13.15 6.25 -2.20
N GLY A 256 -13.84 6.16 -3.34
CA GLY A 256 -15.05 6.93 -3.64
C GLY A 256 -14.87 8.44 -3.84
N HIS A 257 -13.73 9.03 -3.49
CA HIS A 257 -13.44 10.47 -3.64
C HIS A 257 -12.56 10.80 -4.86
N GLY A 258 -12.42 9.86 -5.80
CA GLY A 258 -11.80 10.11 -7.09
C GLY A 258 -10.30 10.42 -7.03
N GLN A 259 -9.67 10.39 -8.20
CA GLN A 259 -8.27 10.78 -8.41
C GLN A 259 -8.08 12.31 -8.30
N ARG A 260 -8.71 12.98 -7.33
CA ARG A 260 -8.75 14.44 -7.27
C ARG A 260 -8.37 14.93 -5.88
N PHE A 261 -7.17 15.50 -5.80
CA PHE A 261 -6.95 16.65 -4.91
C PHE A 261 -7.94 17.73 -5.31
N ALA A 262 -9.01 17.91 -4.53
CA ALA A 262 -9.87 19.09 -4.59
C ALA A 262 -11.02 18.90 -3.60
N HIS A 263 -10.82 19.30 -2.35
CA HIS A 263 -11.88 20.02 -1.68
C HIS A 263 -11.32 21.24 -0.95
N TRP A 264 -11.82 22.41 -1.38
CA TRP A 264 -11.77 23.71 -0.70
C TRP A 264 -10.48 24.54 -0.75
N THR A 265 -9.94 24.81 -1.94
CA THR A 265 -9.04 25.95 -2.15
C THR A 265 -9.32 26.71 -3.45
N GLU A 266 -8.85 27.96 -3.54
CA GLU A 266 -8.96 28.81 -4.74
C GLU A 266 -8.27 28.15 -5.95
N GLU A 267 -7.23 27.36 -5.72
CA GLU A 267 -6.54 26.60 -6.78
C GLU A 267 -7.37 25.45 -7.32
N ALA A 268 -8.24 24.82 -6.52
CA ALA A 268 -9.20 23.83 -7.02
C ALA A 268 -10.27 24.49 -7.91
N SER A 269 -10.67 25.72 -7.59
CA SER A 269 -11.54 26.52 -8.46
C SER A 269 -10.85 26.88 -9.78
N GLN A 270 -9.57 27.25 -9.74
CA GLN A 270 -8.76 27.56 -10.93
C GLN A 270 -8.47 26.30 -11.77
N LEU A 271 -8.24 25.14 -11.13
CA LEU A 271 -8.13 23.84 -11.81
C LEU A 271 -9.44 23.49 -12.55
N LEU A 272 -10.59 23.68 -11.91
CA LEU A 272 -11.91 23.45 -12.51
C LEU A 272 -12.26 24.46 -13.61
N GLN A 273 -11.68 25.66 -13.56
CA GLN A 273 -11.79 26.69 -14.61
C GLN A 273 -10.79 26.47 -15.75
N GLY A 274 -9.92 25.46 -15.68
CA GLY A 274 -8.90 25.17 -16.69
C GLY A 274 -7.75 26.19 -16.72
N THR A 275 -7.58 26.98 -15.66
CA THR A 275 -6.50 27.97 -15.53
C THR A 275 -5.20 27.37 -14.98
N ILE A 276 -5.25 26.15 -14.43
CA ILE A 276 -4.08 25.39 -13.95
C ILE A 276 -4.20 23.95 -14.49
N GLU A 277 -3.10 23.35 -14.92
CA GLU A 277 -3.08 21.94 -15.33
C GLU A 277 -3.06 21.00 -14.11
N PRO A 278 -3.80 19.88 -14.12
CA PRO A 278 -3.79 18.93 -13.02
C PRO A 278 -2.44 18.24 -12.89
N VAL A 279 -1.91 18.21 -11.66
CA VAL A 279 -0.77 17.37 -11.31
C VAL A 279 -1.24 15.92 -11.37
N PHE A 280 -0.94 15.24 -12.48
CA PHE A 280 -1.32 13.83 -12.68
C PHE A 280 -0.54 12.96 -11.68
N ARG A 281 -1.23 12.11 -10.90
CA ARG A 281 -0.54 11.05 -10.13
C ARG A 281 0.17 10.10 -11.10
N VAL A 282 1.41 9.78 -10.77
CA VAL A 282 2.24 8.83 -11.52
C VAL A 282 1.62 7.45 -11.48
N SER A 283 1.23 6.93 -12.64
CA SER A 283 1.01 5.49 -12.78
C SER A 283 2.36 4.78 -12.66
N LYS A 284 2.43 3.67 -11.93
CA LYS A 284 3.65 2.82 -11.87
C LYS A 284 4.21 2.57 -13.26
N SER A 285 5.27 3.29 -13.62
CA SER A 285 5.96 3.09 -14.88
C SER A 285 6.67 1.74 -14.84
N THR A 286 6.13 0.77 -15.57
CA THR A 286 6.91 -0.42 -15.98
C THR A 286 7.80 0.03 -17.13
N THR A 287 8.93 0.68 -16.81
CA THR A 287 9.84 1.21 -17.83
C THR A 287 10.67 0.07 -18.43
N THR A 288 10.13 -0.66 -19.39
CA THR A 288 10.99 -1.34 -20.37
C THR A 288 11.49 -0.28 -21.34
N LYS A 289 12.78 0.07 -21.22
CA LYS A 289 13.46 1.00 -22.12
C LYS A 289 13.27 0.56 -23.58
N GLN A 290 12.73 1.43 -24.42
CA GLN A 290 13.08 1.44 -25.84
C GLN A 290 13.34 2.89 -26.30
N SER A 291 14.59 3.12 -26.68
CA SER A 291 15.05 4.27 -27.47
C SER A 291 14.94 3.95 -28.97
N PRO A 292 15.01 4.95 -29.86
CA PRO A 292 14.12 5.04 -31.02
C PRO A 292 14.69 4.56 -32.36
N SER A 293 13.77 4.42 -33.32
CA SER A 293 13.91 4.32 -34.79
C SER A 293 14.28 2.97 -35.42
N LYS A 294 13.32 2.36 -36.14
CA LYS A 294 13.22 2.47 -37.61
C LYS A 294 12.01 1.67 -38.13
N ARG A 295 11.34 2.23 -39.14
CA ARG A 295 10.27 1.62 -39.93
C ARG A 295 10.65 0.23 -40.44
N VAL A 296 9.83 -0.78 -40.14
CA VAL A 296 9.55 -1.89 -41.06
C VAL A 296 8.07 -2.26 -40.90
N VAL A 297 7.36 -2.22 -42.02
CA VAL A 297 6.01 -2.74 -42.20
C VAL A 297 6.12 -4.26 -42.23
N VAL A 298 5.48 -4.98 -41.31
CA VAL A 298 5.10 -6.39 -41.50
C VAL A 298 3.74 -6.61 -40.85
N GLU A 299 2.90 -7.29 -41.61
CA GLU A 299 1.46 -7.52 -41.47
C GLU A 299 1.01 -8.10 -40.13
N GLU A 300 -0.21 -7.69 -39.76
CA GLU A 300 -1.01 -8.23 -38.66
C GLU A 300 -1.21 -9.74 -38.81
N ASP A 301 -0.94 -10.47 -37.73
CA ASP A 301 -1.63 -11.73 -37.46
C ASP A 301 -2.51 -11.53 -36.23
N THR A 302 -3.77 -11.82 -36.43
CA THR A 302 -4.93 -11.53 -35.58
C THR A 302 -5.00 -12.34 -34.28
N ASP A 303 -5.80 -11.80 -33.36
CA ASP A 303 -6.50 -12.48 -32.27
C ASP A 303 -5.77 -12.87 -30.97
N LYS A 304 -5.88 -11.95 -30.00
CA LYS A 304 -6.82 -12.11 -28.86
C LYS A 304 -6.98 -10.77 -28.14
N VAL A 305 -7.90 -9.92 -28.62
CA VAL A 305 -8.31 -8.72 -27.90
C VAL A 305 -9.02 -9.17 -26.63
N GLN A 306 -8.35 -9.07 -25.48
CA GLN A 306 -9.03 -9.21 -24.19
C GLN A 306 -10.09 -8.11 -24.12
N GLN A 307 -11.37 -8.49 -24.10
CA GLN A 307 -12.47 -7.55 -23.93
C GLN A 307 -12.24 -6.71 -22.66
N PRO A 308 -12.44 -5.39 -22.71
CA PRO A 308 -12.35 -4.52 -21.55
C PRO A 308 -13.22 -5.05 -20.40
N THR A 309 -12.69 -5.03 -19.17
CA THR A 309 -13.36 -5.56 -17.97
C THR A 309 -14.80 -5.06 -17.80
N ILE A 310 -15.07 -3.80 -18.17
CA ILE A 310 -16.41 -3.21 -18.12
C ILE A 310 -17.42 -3.95 -19.02
N VAL A 311 -17.01 -4.38 -20.21
CA VAL A 311 -17.87 -5.12 -21.17
C VAL A 311 -18.14 -6.52 -20.66
N ARG A 312 -17.10 -7.19 -20.16
CA ARG A 312 -17.21 -8.54 -19.59
C ARG A 312 -18.16 -8.57 -18.39
N ASP A 313 -17.97 -7.63 -17.46
CA ASP A 313 -18.78 -7.56 -16.24
C ASP A 313 -20.23 -7.17 -16.56
N LEU A 314 -20.44 -6.27 -17.53
CA LEU A 314 -21.77 -5.91 -18.06
C LEU A 314 -22.52 -7.12 -18.62
N HIS A 315 -21.89 -7.91 -19.49
CA HIS A 315 -22.51 -9.12 -20.05
C HIS A 315 -22.80 -10.17 -18.97
N THR A 316 -21.93 -10.30 -17.98
CA THR A 316 -22.11 -11.23 -16.86
C THR A 316 -23.33 -10.85 -16.01
N ALA A 317 -23.48 -9.56 -15.69
CA ALA A 317 -24.63 -9.05 -14.95
C ALA A 317 -25.92 -9.14 -15.76
N TRP A 318 -25.88 -8.81 -17.06
CA TRP A 318 -27.04 -8.94 -17.95
C TRP A 318 -27.52 -10.39 -18.05
N TYR A 319 -26.60 -11.34 -18.23
CA TYR A 319 -26.94 -12.76 -18.25
C TYR A 319 -27.63 -13.20 -16.95
N TRP A 320 -27.15 -12.71 -15.80
CA TRP A 320 -27.79 -13.01 -14.52
C TRP A 320 -29.22 -12.46 -14.43
N VAL A 321 -29.44 -11.20 -14.80
CA VAL A 321 -30.77 -10.57 -14.82
C VAL A 321 -31.75 -11.35 -15.70
N GLN A 322 -31.32 -11.79 -16.89
CA GLN A 322 -32.19 -12.57 -17.79
C GLN A 322 -32.64 -13.91 -17.20
N ASN A 323 -31.82 -14.53 -16.35
CA ASN A 323 -32.10 -15.84 -15.75
C ASN A 323 -32.83 -15.76 -14.40
N HIS A 324 -33.00 -14.56 -13.84
CA HIS A 324 -33.58 -14.35 -12.52
C HIS A 324 -34.65 -13.26 -12.54
N LYS A 325 -35.39 -13.13 -13.65
CA LYS A 325 -36.48 -12.15 -13.78
C LYS A 325 -37.58 -12.33 -12.73
N ASP A 326 -37.73 -13.55 -12.22
CA ASP A 326 -38.65 -13.92 -11.14
C ASP A 326 -38.29 -13.32 -9.78
N LEU A 327 -37.06 -12.83 -9.59
CA LEU A 327 -36.62 -12.17 -8.35
C LEU A 327 -36.99 -10.68 -8.30
N PHE A 328 -37.44 -10.08 -9.41
CA PHE A 328 -37.77 -8.67 -9.48
C PHE A 328 -39.28 -8.45 -9.48
N CYS A 329 -39.74 -7.46 -8.73
CA CYS A 329 -41.14 -7.07 -8.68
C CYS A 329 -41.55 -6.19 -9.87
N GLY A 330 -40.61 -5.44 -10.44
CA GLY A 330 -40.80 -4.54 -11.58
C GLY A 330 -39.88 -4.83 -12.76
N GLU A 331 -40.08 -4.07 -13.83
CA GLU A 331 -39.27 -4.21 -15.04
C GLU A 331 -37.85 -3.65 -14.85
N VAL A 332 -36.89 -4.29 -15.50
CA VAL A 332 -35.49 -3.85 -15.55
C VAL A 332 -35.16 -3.40 -16.97
N THR A 333 -34.82 -2.13 -17.13
CA THR A 333 -34.34 -1.60 -18.41
C THR A 333 -32.87 -1.95 -18.57
N GLU A 334 -32.54 -2.56 -19.71
CA GLU A 334 -31.20 -3.01 -20.03
C GLU A 334 -30.30 -1.87 -20.51
N PRO A 335 -28.98 -1.95 -20.26
CA PRO A 335 -28.01 -0.98 -20.77
C PRO A 335 -28.06 -0.82 -22.29
N ALA A 336 -28.13 0.42 -22.77
CA ALA A 336 -28.21 0.73 -24.20
C ALA A 336 -27.04 0.15 -25.00
N PHE A 337 -25.86 0.03 -24.39
CA PHE A 337 -24.66 -0.58 -24.96
C PHE A 337 -24.90 -1.97 -25.57
N LEU A 338 -25.76 -2.78 -24.96
CA LEU A 338 -26.05 -4.15 -25.42
C LEU A 338 -26.82 -4.19 -26.75
N GLN A 339 -27.48 -3.09 -27.12
CA GLN A 339 -28.27 -2.97 -28.34
C GLN A 339 -27.58 -2.15 -29.43
N MET A 340 -26.40 -1.59 -29.14
CA MET A 340 -25.61 -0.81 -30.09
C MET A 340 -24.90 -1.69 -31.12
N ASN A 341 -24.64 -1.14 -32.31
CA ASN A 341 -23.77 -1.77 -33.30
C ASN A 341 -22.28 -1.63 -32.87
N SER A 342 -21.38 -2.32 -33.58
CA SER A 342 -19.95 -2.36 -33.24
C SER A 342 -19.27 -0.99 -33.18
N ASP A 343 -19.61 -0.07 -34.08
CA ASP A 343 -18.99 1.25 -34.14
C ASP A 343 -19.46 2.13 -32.98
N ASP A 344 -20.76 2.07 -32.68
CA ASP A 344 -21.37 2.78 -31.55
C ASP A 344 -20.89 2.21 -30.20
N GLN A 345 -20.68 0.90 -30.09
CA GLN A 345 -20.07 0.28 -28.91
C GLN A 345 -18.63 0.75 -28.71
N GLN A 346 -17.82 0.83 -29.77
CA GLN A 346 -16.47 1.36 -29.66
C GLN A 346 -16.48 2.84 -29.24
N ASN A 347 -17.41 3.64 -29.77
CA ASN A 347 -17.56 5.04 -29.38
C ASN A 347 -18.03 5.18 -27.93
N ALA A 348 -19.01 4.39 -27.49
CA ALA A 348 -19.49 4.34 -26.11
C ALA A 348 -18.38 3.90 -25.15
N LEU A 349 -17.54 2.93 -25.53
CA LEU A 349 -16.37 2.52 -24.75
C LEU A 349 -15.32 3.62 -24.68
N ARG A 350 -15.00 4.28 -25.79
CA ARG A 350 -14.06 5.41 -25.80
C ARG A 350 -14.59 6.55 -24.93
N LYS A 351 -15.89 6.83 -25.00
CA LYS A 351 -16.56 7.83 -24.16
C LYS A 351 -16.52 7.43 -22.69
N ALA A 352 -16.89 6.21 -22.33
CA ALA A 352 -16.94 5.74 -20.95
C ALA A 352 -15.56 5.56 -20.30
N LEU A 353 -14.53 5.19 -21.08
CA LEU A 353 -13.15 5.04 -20.61
C LEU A 353 -12.37 6.36 -20.64
N GLY A 354 -12.78 7.32 -21.49
CA GLY A 354 -12.11 8.61 -21.69
C GLY A 354 -12.83 9.82 -21.10
N SER A 355 -13.99 9.64 -20.45
CA SER A 355 -14.79 10.72 -19.87
C SER A 355 -15.06 10.48 -18.38
N GLU A 356 -14.96 11.54 -17.59
CA GLU A 356 -15.18 11.52 -16.14
C GLU A 356 -16.61 11.90 -15.72
N PHE A 357 -17.46 12.25 -16.71
CA PHE A 357 -18.86 12.59 -16.51
C PHE A 357 -19.69 11.30 -16.27
N PRO A 358 -20.52 11.22 -15.20
CA PRO A 358 -21.41 10.07 -14.98
C PRO A 358 -22.27 9.73 -16.19
N GLU A 359 -22.69 10.76 -16.95
CA GLU A 359 -23.49 10.66 -18.18
C GLU A 359 -22.76 9.94 -19.33
N ALA A 360 -21.43 9.82 -19.24
CA ALA A 360 -20.65 9.01 -20.18
C ALA A 360 -20.79 7.50 -19.94
N LYS A 361 -21.35 7.10 -18.79
CA LYS A 361 -21.60 5.71 -18.42
C LYS A 361 -23.09 5.34 -18.49
N ASP A 362 -23.96 6.26 -18.92
CA ASP A 362 -25.40 6.02 -19.10
C ASP A 362 -25.68 4.86 -20.05
N ASP A 363 -24.86 4.71 -21.09
CA ASP A 363 -24.98 3.60 -22.04
C ASP A 363 -24.76 2.23 -21.37
N PHE A 364 -24.13 2.19 -20.19
CA PHE A 364 -23.79 0.99 -19.42
C PHE A 364 -24.70 0.79 -18.19
N LEU A 365 -25.80 1.53 -18.09
CA LEU A 365 -26.64 1.63 -16.89
C LEU A 365 -27.82 0.65 -16.91
N PHE A 366 -27.98 -0.13 -15.83
CA PHE A 366 -29.23 -0.86 -15.56
C PHE A 366 -30.21 0.06 -14.84
N ILE A 367 -31.47 0.13 -15.30
CA ILE A 367 -32.48 0.99 -14.67
C ILE A 367 -33.62 0.12 -14.13
N PHE A 368 -33.84 0.20 -12.83
CA PHE A 368 -34.87 -0.57 -12.13
C PHE A 368 -36.10 0.30 -11.85
N GLN A 369 -37.27 -0.32 -11.90
CA GLN A 369 -38.51 0.35 -11.52
C GLN A 369 -38.61 0.58 -10.00
N PHE A 370 -38.12 -0.36 -9.18
CA PHE A 370 -38.21 -0.30 -7.73
C PHE A 370 -36.81 -0.35 -7.09
N GLN A 371 -36.66 0.33 -5.94
CA GLN A 371 -35.40 0.34 -5.19
C GLN A 371 -35.01 -1.06 -4.70
N ASP A 372 -35.96 -1.83 -4.16
CA ASP A 372 -35.72 -3.17 -3.63
C ASP A 372 -35.17 -4.15 -4.69
N ASP A 373 -35.63 -3.99 -5.94
CA ASP A 373 -35.14 -4.78 -7.08
C ASP A 373 -33.69 -4.42 -7.42
N MET A 374 -33.36 -3.13 -7.39
CA MET A 374 -31.99 -2.65 -7.58
C MET A 374 -31.06 -3.16 -6.46
N GLU A 375 -31.51 -3.13 -5.20
CA GLU A 375 -30.74 -3.64 -4.06
C GLU A 375 -30.49 -5.14 -4.17
N THR A 376 -31.50 -5.90 -4.60
CA THR A 376 -31.37 -7.34 -4.88
C THR A 376 -30.32 -7.61 -5.97
N PHE A 377 -30.32 -6.81 -7.03
CA PHE A 377 -29.32 -6.88 -8.09
C PHE A 377 -27.91 -6.53 -7.60
N LEU A 378 -27.74 -5.43 -6.85
CA LEU A 378 -26.45 -4.97 -6.35
C LEU A 378 -25.84 -5.96 -5.36
N SER A 379 -26.65 -6.50 -4.44
CA SER A 379 -26.20 -7.49 -3.46
C SER A 379 -25.62 -8.75 -4.13
N TYR A 380 -26.22 -9.20 -5.23
CA TYR A 380 -25.69 -10.34 -5.95
C TYR A 380 -24.53 -9.98 -6.89
N CYS A 381 -24.73 -9.02 -7.78
CA CYS A 381 -23.78 -8.73 -8.85
C CYS A 381 -22.54 -7.99 -8.34
N VAL A 382 -22.70 -7.01 -7.45
CA VAL A 382 -21.59 -6.20 -6.95
C VAL A 382 -20.98 -6.85 -5.70
N ASP A 383 -21.78 -7.10 -4.66
CA ASP A 383 -21.22 -7.52 -3.37
C ASP A 383 -20.74 -8.98 -3.39
N LYS A 384 -21.52 -9.88 -3.98
CA LYS A 384 -21.19 -11.32 -4.00
C LYS A 384 -20.27 -11.72 -5.16
N GLN A 385 -20.48 -11.16 -6.36
CA GLN A 385 -19.71 -11.52 -7.56
C GLN A 385 -18.56 -10.54 -7.88
N GLY A 386 -18.51 -9.38 -7.23
CA GLY A 386 -17.45 -8.39 -7.45
C GLY A 386 -17.50 -7.73 -8.83
N LEU A 387 -18.66 -7.73 -9.49
CA LEU A 387 -18.82 -7.16 -10.84
C LEU A 387 -18.83 -5.63 -10.77
N LYS A 388 -18.18 -4.97 -11.74
CA LYS A 388 -18.21 -3.50 -11.87
C LYS A 388 -19.30 -3.07 -12.86
N VAL A 389 -20.50 -2.85 -12.35
CA VAL A 389 -21.68 -2.46 -13.14
C VAL A 389 -22.37 -1.23 -12.53
N ASN A 390 -23.05 -0.45 -13.36
CA ASN A 390 -23.80 0.73 -12.92
C ASN A 390 -25.28 0.40 -12.87
N ALA A 391 -25.96 0.82 -11.80
CA ALA A 391 -27.41 0.68 -11.66
C ALA A 391 -28.03 1.94 -11.05
N MET A 392 -29.27 2.23 -11.41
CA MET A 392 -30.12 3.22 -10.76
C MET A 392 -31.57 2.73 -10.71
N PHE A 393 -32.40 3.40 -9.93
CA PHE A 393 -33.86 3.20 -9.96
C PHE A 393 -34.58 4.51 -10.28
N LEU A 394 -35.78 4.41 -10.82
CA LEU A 394 -36.63 5.58 -11.08
C LEU A 394 -37.42 5.93 -9.82
N ASN A 395 -37.23 7.15 -9.31
CA ASN A 395 -38.14 7.72 -8.32
C ASN A 395 -39.49 8.00 -9.02
N GLN A 396 -40.48 7.14 -8.83
CA GLN A 396 -41.86 7.41 -9.23
C GLN A 396 -42.62 8.16 -8.15
#